data_AF-A0A0Q9ZHL6-F1
#
_entry.id   AF-A0A0Q9ZHL6-F1
#
_cell.length_a   1.000
_cell.length_b   1.000
_cell.length_c   1.000
_cell.angle_alpha   90.00
_cell.angle_beta   90.00
_cell.angle_gamma   90.00
#
_symmetry.space_group_name_H-M   'P 1'
#
loop_
_entity.id
_entity.type
_entity.pdbx_description
1 polymer ?
#
loop_
_entity_poly.entity_id
_entity_poly.type
_entity_poly.pdbx_seq_one_letter_code
_entity_poly.pdbx_strand_id
1 'polypeptide(L)'
;MTNIYWPVYKNIESELVKLTYDIHIDDNQINVYSSKISDLILRSAAEIESVAKELYKRYGGNKEKRLLFDKDCIKFLNQLWKLENKLVIISSSSCFQSQKIITPFIKTEKNLSNKLTYGWNNAYQHLKHNRYQSLHLGSLKYLFDILAALFILNLYFRDEVFEITQNSEVPQNMGSEIFSIKIHKWRSYDAEGVYGKNEDFDECIYLTKKTDEAHKKMIESTKAMLKEQQEMFLKHPKTLEFVKSGKLKNYEGDNLMWDVLGENDYWNIINITSEKHTLDSKDRKMEGVLNKNLI
;
A
#
# COMPACT_ATOMS: atom_id res chain seq x y z
N MET A 1 6.11 -22.36 2.45
CA MET A 1 7.20 -22.14 1.49
C MET A 1 8.23 -21.26 2.18
N THR A 2 9.47 -21.71 2.34
CA THR A 2 10.52 -20.91 3.00
C THR A 2 10.84 -19.69 2.14
N ASN A 3 10.83 -18.49 2.72
CA ASN A 3 11.17 -17.27 1.98
C ASN A 3 12.69 -17.17 1.80
N ILE A 4 13.17 -17.61 0.64
CA ILE A 4 14.59 -17.50 0.27
C ILE A 4 14.98 -16.11 -0.25
N TYR A 5 14.01 -15.31 -0.71
CA TYR A 5 14.28 -14.03 -1.37
C TYR A 5 14.68 -12.94 -0.38
N TRP A 6 14.07 -12.90 0.81
CA TRP A 6 14.35 -11.85 1.80
C TRP A 6 15.80 -11.89 2.33
N PRO A 7 16.36 -13.06 2.71
CA PRO A 7 17.78 -13.14 3.07
C PRO A 7 18.72 -12.71 1.94
N VAL A 8 18.39 -13.03 0.68
CA VAL A 8 19.19 -12.61 -0.49
C VAL A 8 19.10 -11.10 -0.68
N TYR A 9 17.90 -10.51 -0.58
CA TYR A 9 17.71 -9.06 -0.59
C TYR A 9 18.57 -8.38 0.49
N LYS A 10 18.49 -8.85 1.74
CA LYS A 10 19.28 -8.30 2.85
C LYS A 10 20.78 -8.41 2.61
N ASN A 11 21.24 -9.48 1.96
CA ASN A 11 22.65 -9.62 1.58
C ASN A 11 23.07 -8.54 0.57
N ILE A 12 22.30 -8.33 -0.51
CA ILE A 12 22.60 -7.30 -1.51
C ILE A 12 22.50 -5.89 -0.89
N GLU A 13 21.47 -5.64 -0.08
CA GLU A 13 21.30 -4.36 0.65
C GLU A 13 22.50 -4.07 1.55
N SER A 14 23.03 -5.08 2.27
CA SER A 14 24.20 -4.89 3.13
C SER A 14 25.45 -4.43 2.36
N GLU A 15 25.55 -4.76 1.07
CA GLU A 15 26.63 -4.29 0.22
C GLU A 15 26.42 -2.84 -0.23
N LEU A 16 25.18 -2.40 -0.45
CA LEU A 16 24.86 -0.98 -0.62
C LEU A 16 25.14 -0.19 0.67
N VAL A 17 24.78 -0.73 1.84
CA VAL A 17 25.10 -0.12 3.14
C VAL A 17 26.61 0.09 3.29
N LYS A 18 27.45 -0.87 2.89
CA LYS A 18 28.91 -0.66 2.89
C LYS A 18 29.33 0.48 1.97
N LEU A 19 28.74 0.56 0.77
CA LEU A 19 29.02 1.66 -0.16
C LEU A 19 28.65 3.04 0.40
N THR A 20 27.66 3.15 1.29
CA THR A 20 27.32 4.44 1.92
C THR A 20 28.37 4.93 2.92
N TYR A 21 29.25 4.04 3.40
CA TYR A 21 30.42 4.42 4.20
C TYR A 21 31.67 4.69 3.34
N ASP A 22 31.76 4.06 2.16
CA ASP A 22 32.88 4.27 1.23
C ASP A 22 32.69 5.53 0.36
N ILE A 23 31.43 5.89 0.07
CA ILE A 23 31.05 7.02 -0.78
C ILE A 23 30.12 7.93 0.03
N HIS A 24 30.46 9.21 0.14
CA HIS A 24 29.53 10.20 0.66
C HIS A 24 28.41 10.43 -0.38
N ILE A 25 27.25 9.79 -0.20
CA ILE A 25 26.17 9.82 -1.19
C ILE A 25 25.35 11.11 -1.04
N ASP A 26 25.79 12.19 -1.66
CA ASP A 26 25.02 13.41 -1.87
C ASP A 26 24.51 13.51 -3.33
N ASP A 27 23.96 14.66 -3.71
CA ASP A 27 23.47 14.91 -5.07
C ASP A 27 24.60 14.90 -6.13
N ASN A 28 25.83 15.21 -5.75
CA ASN A 28 26.99 15.18 -6.65
C ASN A 28 27.47 13.75 -6.90
N GLN A 29 27.29 12.85 -5.93
CA GLN A 29 27.75 11.46 -6.03
C GLN A 29 26.71 10.50 -6.63
N ILE A 30 25.46 10.90 -6.85
CA ILE A 30 24.40 10.00 -7.32
C ILE A 30 24.71 9.30 -8.66
N ASN A 31 25.54 9.91 -9.50
CA ASN A 31 25.97 9.37 -10.79
C ASN A 31 27.31 8.64 -10.73
N VAL A 32 27.95 8.53 -9.56
CA VAL A 32 29.15 7.69 -9.39
C VAL A 32 28.80 6.26 -9.77
N TYR A 33 29.66 5.67 -10.60
CA TYR A 33 29.49 4.33 -11.12
C TYR A 33 30.75 3.51 -10.94
N SER A 34 30.58 2.18 -10.84
CA SER A 34 31.71 1.26 -10.74
C SER A 34 31.31 -0.14 -11.19
N SER A 35 32.31 -1.00 -11.42
CA SER A 35 32.06 -2.41 -11.68
C SER A 35 31.36 -3.10 -10.50
N LYS A 36 31.64 -2.66 -9.27
CA LYS A 36 30.96 -3.17 -8.07
C LYS A 36 29.47 -2.83 -8.07
N ILE A 37 29.13 -1.58 -8.40
CA ILE A 37 27.73 -1.13 -8.49
C ILE A 37 27.01 -1.87 -9.64
N SER A 38 27.68 -2.05 -10.77
CA SER A 38 27.15 -2.84 -11.89
C SER A 38 26.83 -4.28 -11.49
N ASP A 39 27.70 -4.92 -10.73
CA ASP A 39 27.46 -6.29 -10.23
C ASP A 39 26.23 -6.37 -9.32
N LEU A 40 26.08 -5.40 -8.40
CA LEU A 40 24.91 -5.31 -7.53
C LEU A 40 23.61 -5.11 -8.32
N ILE A 41 23.63 -4.30 -9.38
CA ILE A 41 22.48 -4.12 -10.29
C ILE A 41 22.14 -5.45 -10.99
N LEU A 42 23.13 -6.15 -11.55
CA LEU A 42 22.90 -7.42 -12.26
C LEU A 42 22.32 -8.50 -11.32
N ARG A 43 22.84 -8.60 -10.09
CA ARG A 43 22.31 -9.51 -9.06
C ARG A 43 20.88 -9.13 -8.65
N SER A 44 20.62 -7.85 -8.42
CA SER A 44 19.27 -7.37 -8.09
C SER A 44 18.27 -7.66 -9.20
N ALA A 45 18.66 -7.50 -10.46
CA ALA A 45 17.81 -7.81 -11.61
C ALA A 45 17.45 -9.29 -11.70
N ALA A 46 18.42 -10.18 -11.43
CA ALA A 46 18.17 -11.63 -11.40
C ALA A 46 17.17 -12.01 -10.31
N GLU A 47 17.27 -11.39 -9.13
CA GLU A 47 16.32 -11.61 -8.03
C GLU A 47 14.94 -11.05 -8.33
N ILE A 48 14.84 -9.85 -8.94
CA ILE A 48 13.57 -9.29 -9.42
C ILE A 48 12.90 -10.24 -10.41
N GLU A 49 13.66 -10.76 -11.38
CA GLU A 49 13.13 -11.70 -12.37
C GLU A 49 12.57 -12.97 -11.70
N SER A 50 13.28 -13.50 -10.70
CA SER A 50 12.88 -14.69 -9.96
C SER A 50 11.63 -14.46 -9.12
N VAL A 51 11.65 -13.45 -8.23
CA VAL A 51 10.53 -13.17 -7.32
C VAL A 51 9.29 -12.71 -8.09
N ALA A 52 9.43 -11.94 -9.17
CA ALA A 52 8.29 -11.49 -9.98
C ALA A 52 7.60 -12.66 -10.68
N LYS A 53 8.35 -13.65 -11.19
CA LYS A 53 7.76 -14.86 -11.78
C LYS A 53 7.03 -15.71 -10.76
N GLU A 54 7.57 -15.81 -9.55
CA GLU A 54 6.93 -16.57 -8.47
C GLU A 54 5.64 -15.89 -7.99
N LEU A 55 5.68 -14.56 -7.78
CA LEU A 55 4.50 -13.76 -7.49
C LEU A 55 3.46 -13.87 -8.61
N TYR A 56 3.88 -13.77 -9.87
CA TYR A 56 2.98 -13.93 -11.02
C TYR A 56 2.22 -15.25 -10.97
N LYS A 57 2.91 -16.37 -10.74
CA LYS A 57 2.27 -17.69 -10.61
C LYS A 57 1.35 -17.76 -9.39
N ARG A 58 1.82 -17.29 -8.23
CA ARG A 58 1.08 -17.31 -6.96
C ARG A 58 -0.26 -16.58 -7.06
N TYR A 59 -0.31 -15.50 -7.83
CA TYR A 59 -1.49 -14.66 -7.96
C TYR A 59 -2.31 -14.93 -9.24
N GLY A 60 -2.12 -16.09 -9.90
CA GLY A 60 -3.01 -16.56 -10.97
C GLY A 60 -2.54 -16.28 -12.40
N GLY A 61 -1.28 -15.85 -12.58
CA GLY A 61 -0.68 -15.72 -13.90
C GLY A 61 -0.56 -17.08 -14.61
N ASN A 62 -1.08 -17.17 -15.84
CA ASN A 62 -1.29 -18.44 -16.57
C ASN A 62 -0.36 -18.65 -17.77
N LYS A 63 0.42 -17.64 -18.17
CA LYS A 63 1.40 -17.76 -19.26
C LYS A 63 2.57 -18.65 -18.86
N GLU A 64 2.71 -19.80 -19.52
CA GLU A 64 3.80 -20.76 -19.24
C GLU A 64 5.02 -20.61 -20.16
N LYS A 65 4.81 -20.36 -21.46
CA LYS A 65 5.89 -20.31 -22.45
C LYS A 65 6.39 -18.88 -22.67
N ARG A 66 7.71 -18.71 -22.75
CA ARG A 66 8.38 -17.42 -23.01
C ARG A 66 7.89 -16.32 -22.05
N LEU A 67 7.78 -16.66 -20.77
CA LEU A 67 7.36 -15.74 -19.71
C LEU A 67 8.48 -14.71 -19.45
N LEU A 68 8.20 -13.46 -19.78
CA LEU A 68 9.09 -12.32 -19.60
C LEU A 68 8.72 -11.59 -18.31
N PHE A 69 9.70 -11.44 -17.40
CA PHE A 69 9.41 -10.87 -16.09
C PHE A 69 8.92 -9.42 -16.17
N ASP A 70 9.48 -8.61 -17.06
CA ASP A 70 9.16 -7.17 -17.17
C ASP A 70 7.85 -6.91 -17.94
N LYS A 71 7.60 -7.67 -19.01
CA LYS A 71 6.45 -7.48 -19.91
C LYS A 71 5.21 -8.26 -19.50
N ASP A 72 5.38 -9.42 -18.88
CA ASP A 72 4.27 -10.27 -18.45
C ASP A 72 4.10 -10.16 -16.93
N CYS A 73 5.12 -10.50 -16.13
CA CYS A 73 4.98 -10.61 -14.68
C CYS A 73 4.74 -9.25 -14.02
N ILE A 74 5.68 -8.30 -14.14
CA ILE A 74 5.55 -6.97 -13.54
C ILE A 74 4.31 -6.24 -14.07
N LYS A 75 3.97 -6.41 -15.36
CA LYS A 75 2.74 -5.84 -15.92
C LYS A 75 1.49 -6.37 -15.21
N PHE A 76 1.40 -7.68 -15.02
CA PHE A 76 0.30 -8.32 -14.31
C PHE A 76 0.24 -7.88 -12.84
N LEU A 77 1.38 -7.88 -12.13
CA LEU A 77 1.45 -7.43 -10.74
C LEU A 77 1.10 -5.95 -10.60
N ASN A 78 1.44 -5.11 -11.58
CA ASN A 78 1.05 -3.70 -11.60
C ASN A 78 -0.48 -3.54 -11.74
N GLN A 79 -1.15 -4.39 -12.52
CA GLN A 79 -2.62 -4.37 -12.62
C GLN A 79 -3.29 -4.76 -11.30
N LEU A 80 -2.68 -5.68 -10.54
CA LEU A 80 -3.19 -6.08 -9.24
C LEU A 80 -2.93 -5.02 -8.17
N TRP A 81 -1.73 -4.47 -8.11
CA TRP A 81 -1.26 -3.71 -6.94
C TRP A 81 -0.91 -2.26 -7.22
N LYS A 82 -1.15 -1.77 -8.44
CA LYS A 82 -0.78 -0.40 -8.87
C LYS A 82 0.66 -0.05 -8.49
N LEU A 83 1.59 -0.96 -8.80
CA LEU A 83 3.00 -0.84 -8.44
C LEU A 83 3.61 0.49 -8.89
N GLU A 84 3.18 1.04 -10.04
CA GLU A 84 3.61 2.33 -10.57
C GLU A 84 3.33 3.52 -9.64
N ASN A 85 2.32 3.40 -8.77
CA ASN A 85 1.99 4.44 -7.81
C ASN A 85 2.77 4.27 -6.49
N LYS A 86 3.36 3.09 -6.23
CA LYS A 86 4.02 2.80 -4.95
C LYS A 86 5.33 3.55 -4.82
N LEU A 87 5.50 4.20 -3.66
CA LEU A 87 6.73 4.93 -3.34
C LEU A 87 7.56 4.21 -2.26
N VAL A 88 8.86 4.43 -2.34
CA VAL A 88 9.85 4.06 -1.32
C VAL A 88 10.65 5.29 -0.97
N ILE A 89 10.99 5.45 0.30
CA ILE A 89 11.76 6.57 0.83
C ILE A 89 13.14 6.05 1.19
N ILE A 90 14.21 6.69 0.71
CA ILE A 90 15.57 6.47 1.18
C ILE A 90 15.66 7.14 2.56
N SER A 91 15.72 6.33 3.62
CA SER A 91 15.66 6.78 5.02
C SER A 91 16.96 6.56 5.79
N SER A 92 17.96 5.92 5.20
CA SER A 92 19.28 5.77 5.84
C SER A 92 19.90 7.12 6.14
N SER A 93 20.40 7.29 7.37
CA SER A 93 21.15 8.49 7.80
C SER A 93 22.50 8.66 7.09
N SER A 94 22.99 7.60 6.43
CA SER A 94 24.23 7.62 5.65
C SER A 94 24.04 8.05 4.20
N CYS A 95 22.80 8.31 3.80
CA CYS A 95 22.42 8.82 2.48
C CYS A 95 22.09 10.31 2.62
N PHE A 96 22.79 11.20 1.91
CA PHE A 96 22.71 12.67 2.05
C PHE A 96 22.07 13.39 0.85
N GLN A 97 21.76 12.68 -0.24
CA GLN A 97 21.08 13.22 -1.42
C GLN A 97 19.72 13.85 -1.08
N SER A 98 19.33 14.90 -1.79
CA SER A 98 18.07 15.64 -1.58
C SER A 98 16.86 14.84 -2.03
N GLN A 99 16.94 14.18 -3.19
CA GLN A 99 15.87 13.31 -3.68
C GLN A 99 15.85 11.98 -2.91
N LYS A 100 14.90 11.85 -1.98
CA LYS A 100 14.70 10.63 -1.17
C LYS A 100 13.58 9.72 -1.66
N ILE A 101 12.68 10.22 -2.51
CA ILE A 101 11.52 9.45 -2.96
C ILE A 101 11.86 8.72 -4.26
N ILE A 102 11.63 7.41 -4.27
CA ILE A 102 11.80 6.53 -5.42
C ILE A 102 10.45 5.91 -5.78
N THR A 103 10.11 5.96 -7.06
CA THR A 103 8.93 5.30 -7.66
C THR A 103 9.41 4.29 -8.70
N PRO A 104 9.88 3.10 -8.28
CA PRO A 104 10.71 2.23 -9.12
C PRO A 104 9.95 1.61 -10.30
N PHE A 105 8.62 1.62 -10.28
CA PHE A 105 7.78 1.06 -11.34
C PHE A 105 7.18 2.13 -12.27
N ILE A 106 7.61 3.39 -12.19
CA ILE A 106 7.30 4.40 -13.21
C ILE A 106 8.26 4.22 -14.38
N LYS A 107 7.72 4.20 -15.59
CA LYS A 107 8.50 4.12 -16.83
C LYS A 107 8.90 5.52 -17.28
N THR A 108 10.15 5.90 -17.02
CA THR A 108 10.67 7.23 -17.31
C THR A 108 11.72 7.26 -18.42
N GLU A 109 12.27 6.10 -18.80
CA GLU A 109 13.37 6.02 -19.78
C GLU A 109 12.97 5.27 -21.04
N LYS A 110 13.61 5.60 -22.17
CA LYS A 110 13.41 4.87 -23.42
C LYS A 110 14.49 3.79 -23.57
N ASN A 111 14.05 2.59 -23.90
CA ASN A 111 14.97 1.48 -24.23
C ASN A 111 15.54 1.63 -25.65
N LEU A 112 16.41 0.68 -26.03
CA LEU A 112 17.02 0.57 -27.37
C LEU A 112 16.00 0.55 -28.53
N SER A 113 14.75 0.16 -28.28
CA SER A 113 13.67 0.17 -29.26
C SER A 113 12.78 1.42 -29.17
N ASN A 114 13.24 2.49 -28.51
CA ASN A 114 12.54 3.75 -28.31
C ASN A 114 11.19 3.63 -27.55
N LYS A 115 11.00 2.54 -26.79
CA LYS A 115 9.80 2.32 -25.95
C LYS A 115 10.10 2.65 -24.50
N LEU A 116 9.13 3.25 -23.81
CA LEU A 116 9.24 3.54 -22.38
C LEU A 116 9.42 2.26 -21.54
N THR A 117 10.36 2.31 -20.61
CA THR A 117 10.74 1.24 -19.68
C THR A 117 11.12 1.84 -18.32
N TYR A 118 11.25 0.98 -17.30
CA TYR A 118 11.79 1.36 -16.00
C TYR A 118 13.28 1.69 -16.13
N GLY A 119 13.75 2.74 -15.46
CA GLY A 119 15.16 3.16 -15.52
C GLY A 119 16.13 2.07 -15.09
N TRP A 120 15.85 1.39 -13.98
CA TRP A 120 16.65 0.25 -13.54
C TRP A 120 16.67 -0.91 -14.54
N ASN A 121 15.55 -1.20 -15.23
CA ASN A 121 15.51 -2.26 -16.24
C ASN A 121 16.33 -1.85 -17.45
N ASN A 122 16.30 -0.57 -17.83
CA ASN A 122 17.14 -0.04 -18.90
C ASN A 122 18.63 -0.24 -18.57
N ALA A 123 19.07 0.21 -17.39
CA ALA A 123 20.44 0.03 -16.90
C ALA A 123 20.85 -1.45 -16.89
N TYR A 124 20.01 -2.33 -16.35
CA TYR A 124 20.22 -3.78 -16.36
C TYR A 124 20.46 -4.33 -17.77
N GLN A 125 19.57 -4.06 -18.72
CA GLN A 125 19.68 -4.59 -20.08
C GLN A 125 20.97 -4.13 -20.77
N HIS A 126 21.33 -2.86 -20.60
CA HIS A 126 22.56 -2.29 -21.16
C HIS A 126 23.82 -2.91 -20.51
N LEU A 127 23.87 -3.01 -19.18
CA LEU A 127 24.98 -3.62 -18.46
C LEU A 127 25.15 -5.11 -18.77
N LYS A 128 24.05 -5.82 -19.02
CA LYS A 128 24.06 -7.25 -19.39
C LYS A 128 24.61 -7.47 -20.79
N HIS A 129 24.23 -6.64 -21.76
CA HIS A 129 24.55 -6.86 -23.18
C HIS A 129 25.80 -6.11 -23.66
N ASN A 130 26.16 -4.98 -23.05
CA ASN A 130 27.29 -4.16 -23.48
C ASN A 130 27.96 -3.45 -22.28
N ARG A 131 28.42 -4.23 -21.31
CA ARG A 131 29.01 -3.72 -20.06
C ARG A 131 30.11 -2.67 -20.29
N TYR A 132 30.98 -2.89 -21.27
CA TYR A 132 32.13 -2.01 -21.53
C TYR A 132 31.70 -0.58 -21.86
N GLN A 133 30.74 -0.42 -22.78
CA GLN A 133 30.26 0.91 -23.18
C GLN A 133 29.21 1.48 -22.23
N SER A 134 28.53 0.61 -21.47
CA SER A 134 27.43 0.98 -20.59
C SER A 134 27.78 1.04 -19.10
N LEU A 135 29.07 1.01 -18.74
CA LEU A 135 29.52 1.00 -17.34
C LEU A 135 28.98 2.19 -16.53
N HIS A 136 28.77 3.34 -17.17
CA HIS A 136 28.19 4.54 -16.55
C HIS A 136 26.75 4.33 -16.04
N LEU A 137 26.01 3.36 -16.58
CA LEU A 137 24.68 2.96 -16.07
C LEU A 137 24.79 2.08 -14.83
N GLY A 138 26.00 1.64 -14.49
CA GLY A 138 26.32 1.02 -13.21
C GLY A 138 26.47 2.05 -12.08
N SER A 139 25.55 3.00 -11.98
CA SER A 139 25.61 4.13 -11.05
C SER A 139 24.74 3.97 -9.80
N LEU A 140 25.03 4.74 -8.76
CA LEU A 140 24.26 4.74 -7.51
C LEU A 140 22.77 5.02 -7.77
N LYS A 141 22.42 5.94 -8.67
CA LYS A 141 21.05 6.19 -9.13
C LYS A 141 20.32 4.88 -9.48
N TYR A 142 20.86 4.11 -10.42
CA TYR A 142 20.22 2.89 -10.89
C TYR A 142 20.28 1.75 -9.86
N LEU A 143 21.27 1.75 -8.98
CA LEU A 143 21.35 0.82 -7.86
C LEU A 143 20.25 1.07 -6.82
N PHE A 144 19.98 2.32 -6.45
CA PHE A 144 18.85 2.67 -5.58
C PHE A 144 17.52 2.30 -6.24
N ASP A 145 17.32 2.64 -7.52
CA ASP A 145 16.09 2.32 -8.24
C ASP A 145 15.82 0.81 -8.28
N ILE A 146 16.82 -0.01 -8.60
CA ILE A 146 16.63 -1.47 -8.71
C ILE A 146 16.44 -2.14 -7.35
N LEU A 147 17.16 -1.68 -6.32
CA LEU A 147 16.99 -2.24 -4.98
C LEU A 147 15.65 -1.83 -4.37
N ALA A 148 15.15 -0.64 -4.65
CA ALA A 148 13.78 -0.25 -4.26
C ALA A 148 12.73 -1.13 -4.95
N ALA A 149 12.90 -1.44 -6.25
CA ALA A 149 12.02 -2.39 -6.95
C ALA A 149 12.04 -3.78 -6.29
N LEU A 150 13.24 -4.30 -6.00
CA LEU A 150 13.42 -5.60 -5.35
C LEU A 150 12.84 -5.61 -3.92
N PHE A 151 13.01 -4.53 -3.17
CA PHE A 151 12.45 -4.35 -1.84
C PHE A 151 10.94 -4.46 -1.85
N ILE A 152 10.26 -3.69 -2.72
CA ILE A 152 8.79 -3.75 -2.87
C ILE A 152 8.34 -5.17 -3.17
N LEU A 153 8.92 -5.83 -4.18
CA LEU A 153 8.51 -7.19 -4.55
C LEU A 153 8.72 -8.19 -3.41
N ASN A 154 9.79 -8.03 -2.63
CA ASN A 154 10.01 -8.85 -1.44
C ASN A 154 8.95 -8.64 -0.36
N LEU A 155 8.50 -7.40 -0.12
CA LEU A 155 7.39 -7.13 0.80
C LEU A 155 6.11 -7.81 0.33
N TYR A 156 5.78 -7.70 -0.97
CA TYR A 156 4.63 -8.39 -1.55
C TYR A 156 4.74 -9.92 -1.53
N PHE A 157 5.95 -10.46 -1.56
CA PHE A 157 6.20 -11.89 -1.43
C PHE A 157 6.06 -12.39 0.02
N ARG A 158 6.52 -11.59 0.99
CA ARG A 158 6.42 -11.86 2.43
C ARG A 158 4.97 -11.86 2.91
N ASP A 159 4.16 -10.91 2.41
CA ASP A 159 2.74 -10.78 2.75
C ASP A 159 2.48 -10.83 4.26
N GLU A 160 3.34 -10.16 5.01
CA GLU A 160 3.28 -10.14 6.46
C GLU A 160 2.10 -9.31 6.95
N VAL A 161 1.43 -9.81 7.97
CA VAL A 161 0.36 -9.12 8.71
C VAL A 161 0.90 -8.72 10.07
N PHE A 162 0.68 -7.46 10.44
CA PHE A 162 1.13 -6.91 11.72
C PHE A 162 -0.08 -6.66 12.61
N GLU A 163 -0.11 -7.25 13.81
CA GLU A 163 -1.13 -6.90 14.81
C GLU A 163 -0.83 -5.51 15.38
N ILE A 164 -1.81 -4.61 15.31
CA ILE A 164 -1.69 -3.23 15.80
C ILE A 164 -2.34 -3.16 17.18
N THR A 165 -1.53 -2.82 18.17
CA THR A 165 -1.93 -2.64 19.56
C THR A 165 -1.51 -1.24 20.03
N GLN A 166 -1.81 -0.87 21.27
CA GLN A 166 -1.36 0.41 21.84
C GLN A 166 0.17 0.57 21.80
N ASN A 167 0.92 -0.54 21.80
CA ASN A 167 2.39 -0.55 21.86
C ASN A 167 3.05 -1.05 20.57
N SER A 168 2.28 -1.37 19.53
CA SER A 168 2.81 -1.92 18.28
C SER A 168 2.22 -1.21 17.05
N GLU A 169 3.11 -0.75 16.18
CA GLU A 169 2.78 -0.21 14.87
C GLU A 169 3.47 -1.02 13.77
N VAL A 170 3.03 -0.82 12.53
CA VAL A 170 3.69 -1.38 11.36
C VAL A 170 5.06 -0.70 11.19
N PRO A 171 6.19 -1.43 11.17
CA PRO A 171 7.51 -0.83 11.07
C PRO A 171 7.71 -0.21 9.69
N GLN A 172 7.94 1.10 9.63
CA GLN A 172 8.11 1.82 8.35
C GLN A 172 9.30 1.33 7.52
N ASN A 173 10.38 0.89 8.17
CA ASN A 173 11.55 0.37 7.46
C ASN A 173 11.40 -1.09 7.01
N MET A 174 10.43 -1.84 7.54
CA MET A 174 10.22 -3.26 7.25
C MET A 174 11.48 -4.13 7.37
N GLY A 175 12.44 -3.73 8.21
CA GLY A 175 13.74 -4.38 8.39
C GLY A 175 14.82 -4.00 7.37
N SER A 176 14.57 -3.04 6.49
CA SER A 176 15.55 -2.41 5.62
C SER A 176 16.41 -1.41 6.39
N GLU A 177 17.69 -1.30 6.03
CA GLU A 177 18.62 -0.27 6.53
C GLU A 177 18.71 0.95 5.61
N ILE A 178 18.19 0.83 4.38
CA ILE A 178 18.26 1.86 3.35
C ILE A 178 16.90 2.54 3.14
N PHE A 179 15.82 1.77 3.20
CA PHE A 179 14.51 2.15 2.73
C PHE A 179 13.47 2.17 3.83
N SER A 180 12.44 2.98 3.61
CA SER A 180 11.20 2.97 4.35
C SER A 180 10.01 3.11 3.41
N ILE A 181 8.85 2.69 3.88
CA ILE A 181 7.61 2.70 3.12
C ILE A 181 6.62 3.71 3.70
N LYS A 182 5.65 4.10 2.87
CA LYS A 182 4.46 4.81 3.33
C LYS A 182 3.37 3.81 3.74
N ILE A 183 2.74 4.06 4.88
CA ILE A 183 1.66 3.25 5.44
C ILE A 183 0.39 4.10 5.47
N HIS A 184 -0.66 3.64 4.80
CA HIS A 184 -1.94 4.33 4.81
C HIS A 184 -2.63 4.11 6.16
N LYS A 185 -2.85 5.20 6.89
CA LYS A 185 -3.54 5.15 8.19
C LYS A 185 -5.04 5.07 7.96
N TRP A 186 -5.67 4.10 8.62
CA TRP A 186 -7.12 3.98 8.66
C TRP A 186 -7.74 5.26 9.21
N ARG A 187 -8.74 5.78 8.50
CA ARG A 187 -9.50 6.96 8.91
C ARG A 187 -10.90 6.58 9.37
N SER A 188 -11.65 5.92 8.49
CA SER A 188 -13.04 5.52 8.73
C SER A 188 -13.46 4.42 7.76
N TYR A 189 -14.66 3.89 8.00
CA TYR A 189 -15.44 3.18 6.99
C TYR A 189 -16.69 4.01 6.67
N ASP A 190 -17.23 3.88 5.47
CA ASP A 190 -18.56 4.44 5.16
C ASP A 190 -19.70 3.60 5.79
N ALA A 191 -20.94 3.99 5.53
CA ALA A 191 -22.12 3.33 6.13
C ALA A 191 -22.28 1.87 5.67
N GLU A 192 -21.76 1.56 4.49
CA GLU A 192 -21.75 0.23 3.87
C GLU A 192 -20.57 -0.63 4.34
N GLY A 193 -19.60 -0.03 5.04
CA GLY A 193 -18.39 -0.70 5.53
C GLY A 193 -17.23 -0.66 4.54
N VAL A 194 -17.26 0.17 3.52
CA VAL A 194 -16.14 0.35 2.58
C VAL A 194 -15.04 1.18 3.24
N TYR A 195 -13.79 0.80 2.97
CA TYR A 195 -12.61 1.45 3.54
C TYR A 195 -12.41 2.86 2.97
N GLY A 196 -12.29 3.86 3.85
CA GLY A 196 -11.99 5.23 3.45
C GLY A 196 -10.54 5.39 2.95
N LYS A 197 -10.38 5.81 1.68
CA LYS A 197 -9.08 6.06 1.03
C LYS A 197 -8.77 7.55 1.04
N ASN A 198 -7.63 7.94 1.59
CA ASN A 198 -7.09 9.30 1.43
C ASN A 198 -6.34 9.41 0.09
N GLU A 199 -5.94 10.63 -0.29
CA GLU A 199 -5.24 10.92 -1.54
C GLU A 199 -3.95 10.09 -1.73
N ASP A 200 -3.28 9.75 -0.62
CA ASP A 200 -2.05 8.97 -0.61
C ASP A 200 -2.25 7.44 -0.57
N PHE A 201 -3.48 6.94 -0.73
CA PHE A 201 -3.75 5.52 -0.64
C PHE A 201 -2.93 4.70 -1.65
N ASP A 202 -2.95 5.11 -2.92
CA ASP A 202 -2.28 4.38 -3.99
C ASP A 202 -0.75 4.39 -3.83
N GLU A 203 -0.21 5.39 -3.16
CA GLU A 203 1.21 5.57 -2.83
C GLU A 203 1.73 4.59 -1.77
N CYS A 204 0.85 4.14 -0.87
CA CYS A 204 1.22 3.33 0.29
C CYS A 204 1.39 1.85 -0.05
N ILE A 205 2.41 1.21 0.51
CA ILE A 205 2.68 -0.24 0.34
C ILE A 205 1.91 -1.07 1.39
N TYR A 206 1.71 -0.50 2.57
CA TYR A 206 0.87 -1.08 3.63
C TYR A 206 -0.29 -0.16 3.95
N LEU A 207 -1.33 -0.73 4.54
CA LEU A 207 -2.42 0.02 5.16
C LEU A 207 -2.75 -0.59 6.51
N THR A 208 -3.28 0.25 7.39
CA THR A 208 -3.90 -0.19 8.62
C THR A 208 -5.41 -0.33 8.39
N LYS A 209 -6.02 -1.38 8.93
CA LYS A 209 -7.48 -1.61 8.89
C LYS A 209 -7.93 -2.40 10.11
N LYS A 210 -9.24 -2.50 10.34
CA LYS A 210 -9.77 -3.50 11.28
C LYS A 210 -9.45 -4.90 10.76
N THR A 211 -9.16 -5.82 11.68
CA THR A 211 -9.14 -7.25 11.35
C THR A 211 -10.48 -7.65 10.73
N ASP A 212 -10.51 -8.66 9.87
CA ASP A 212 -11.73 -9.06 9.18
C ASP A 212 -12.87 -9.42 10.15
N GLU A 213 -12.54 -10.03 11.29
CA GLU A 213 -13.51 -10.32 12.36
C GLU A 213 -14.06 -9.04 13.02
N ALA A 214 -13.18 -8.10 13.41
CA ALA A 214 -13.58 -6.83 13.99
C ALA A 214 -14.40 -5.98 13.01
N HIS A 215 -14.05 -6.02 11.72
CA HIS A 215 -14.76 -5.33 10.66
C HIS A 215 -16.17 -5.91 10.45
N LYS A 216 -16.30 -7.24 10.43
CA LYS A 216 -17.61 -7.91 10.34
C LYS A 216 -18.51 -7.57 11.53
N LYS A 217 -17.99 -7.64 12.75
CA LYS A 217 -18.72 -7.26 13.98
C LYS A 217 -19.18 -5.80 13.94
N MET A 218 -18.34 -4.90 13.43
CA MET A 218 -18.69 -3.49 13.24
C MET A 218 -19.87 -3.35 12.26
N ILE A 219 -19.84 -4.01 11.10
CA ILE A 219 -20.95 -3.95 10.14
C ILE A 219 -22.24 -4.48 10.75
N GLU A 220 -22.18 -5.61 11.46
CA GLU A 220 -23.33 -6.21 12.12
C GLU A 220 -23.92 -5.29 13.19
N SER A 221 -23.06 -4.69 14.02
CA SER A 221 -23.47 -3.74 15.06
C SER A 221 -24.08 -2.48 14.47
N THR A 222 -23.47 -1.90 13.42
CA THR A 222 -24.02 -0.74 12.70
C THR A 222 -25.39 -1.04 12.10
N LYS A 223 -25.57 -2.22 11.49
CA LYS A 223 -26.88 -2.63 10.94
C LYS A 223 -27.94 -2.79 12.03
N ALA A 224 -27.58 -3.40 13.16
CA ALA A 224 -28.49 -3.56 14.30
C ALA A 224 -28.89 -2.19 14.89
N MET A 225 -27.92 -1.28 15.02
CA MET A 225 -28.13 0.09 15.46
C MET A 225 -29.09 0.85 14.53
N LEU A 226 -28.83 0.86 13.23
CA LEU A 226 -29.68 1.54 12.25
C LEU A 226 -31.10 1.00 12.23
N LYS A 227 -31.27 -0.32 12.36
CA LYS A 227 -32.60 -0.95 12.47
C LYS A 227 -33.34 -0.46 13.73
N GLU A 228 -32.67 -0.43 14.88
CA GLU A 228 -33.28 0.02 16.13
C GLU A 228 -33.60 1.52 16.10
N GLN A 229 -32.74 2.35 15.49
CA GLN A 229 -33.01 3.77 15.25
C GLN A 229 -34.28 3.98 14.42
N GLN A 230 -34.43 3.22 13.32
CA GLN A 230 -35.63 3.25 12.49
C GLN A 230 -36.88 2.83 13.28
N GLU A 231 -36.79 1.76 14.08
CA GLU A 231 -37.91 1.31 14.91
C GLU A 231 -38.31 2.35 15.97
N MET A 232 -37.34 2.98 16.63
CA MET A 232 -37.58 4.05 17.60
C MET A 232 -38.21 5.28 16.95
N PHE A 233 -37.69 5.68 15.78
CA PHE A 233 -38.27 6.79 15.02
C PHE A 233 -39.72 6.54 14.63
N LEU A 234 -40.03 5.36 14.07
CA LEU A 234 -41.38 5.00 13.63
C LEU A 234 -42.39 4.95 14.79
N LYS A 235 -41.93 4.62 16.00
CA LYS A 235 -42.75 4.57 17.22
C LYS A 235 -42.86 5.91 17.94
N HIS A 236 -42.06 6.92 17.56
CA HIS A 236 -42.02 8.20 18.27
C HIS A 236 -43.35 8.97 18.09
N PRO A 237 -43.91 9.59 19.16
CA PRO A 237 -45.18 10.30 19.08
C PRO A 237 -45.24 11.38 17.99
N LYS A 238 -44.17 12.18 17.84
CA LYS A 238 -44.07 13.19 16.78
C LYS A 238 -44.15 12.59 15.37
N THR A 239 -43.55 11.42 15.17
CA THR A 239 -43.60 10.70 13.89
C THR A 239 -45.00 10.18 13.61
N LEU A 240 -45.66 9.59 14.62
CA LEU A 240 -47.04 9.12 14.48
C LEU A 240 -48.01 10.25 14.17
N GLU A 241 -47.84 11.42 14.81
CA GLU A 241 -48.63 12.61 14.54
C GLU A 241 -48.37 13.17 13.12
N PHE A 242 -47.10 13.23 12.72
CA PHE A 242 -46.72 13.66 11.38
C PHE A 242 -47.34 12.77 10.29
N VAL A 243 -47.31 11.44 10.47
CA VAL A 243 -47.95 10.48 9.56
C VAL A 243 -49.47 10.68 9.53
N LYS A 244 -50.12 10.81 10.69
CA LYS A 244 -51.57 11.06 10.79
C LYS A 244 -52.01 12.36 10.10
N SER A 245 -51.16 13.38 10.11
CA SER A 245 -51.43 14.67 9.47
C SER A 245 -51.42 14.61 7.93
N GLY A 246 -51.00 13.49 7.33
CA GLY A 246 -50.95 13.31 5.87
C GLY A 246 -49.78 14.04 5.19
N LYS A 247 -48.98 14.80 5.94
CA LYS A 247 -47.86 15.62 5.43
C LYS A 247 -46.75 14.80 4.78
N LEU A 248 -46.64 13.51 5.10
CA LEU A 248 -45.61 12.61 4.54
C LEU A 248 -45.62 12.56 3.01
N LYS A 249 -46.80 12.63 2.37
CA LYS A 249 -46.92 12.55 0.90
C LYS A 249 -46.28 13.74 0.16
N ASN A 250 -46.13 14.87 0.85
CA ASN A 250 -45.64 16.13 0.28
C ASN A 250 -44.34 16.58 0.96
N TYR A 251 -43.60 15.66 1.58
CA TYR A 251 -42.34 15.98 2.24
C TYR A 251 -41.21 16.12 1.21
N GLU A 252 -40.49 17.25 1.25
CA GLU A 252 -39.41 17.60 0.30
C GLU A 252 -38.06 17.83 1.00
N GLY A 253 -37.92 17.50 2.29
CA GLY A 253 -36.68 17.70 3.03
C GLY A 253 -35.66 16.57 2.86
N ASP A 254 -34.43 16.83 3.29
CA ASP A 254 -33.31 15.89 3.14
C ASP A 254 -33.22 14.85 4.26
N ASN A 255 -33.81 15.11 5.43
CA ASN A 255 -33.75 14.23 6.59
C ASN A 255 -35.06 14.24 7.38
N LEU A 256 -35.97 13.36 6.99
CA LEU A 256 -37.31 13.25 7.60
C LEU A 256 -37.24 13.02 9.10
N MET A 257 -36.23 12.28 9.57
CA MET A 257 -36.07 11.94 10.97
C MET A 257 -35.72 13.19 11.80
N TRP A 258 -34.78 13.98 11.31
CA TRP A 258 -34.38 15.25 11.93
C TRP A 258 -35.53 16.26 11.93
N ASP A 259 -36.19 16.45 10.79
CA ASP A 259 -37.21 17.48 10.62
C ASP A 259 -38.48 17.19 11.45
N VAL A 260 -38.81 15.91 11.64
CA VAL A 260 -40.00 15.50 12.41
C VAL A 260 -39.73 15.47 13.92
N LEU A 261 -38.56 15.00 14.34
CA LEU A 261 -38.22 14.86 15.76
C LEU A 261 -37.75 16.19 16.36
N GLY A 262 -37.03 16.99 15.58
CA GLY A 262 -36.19 18.07 16.09
C GLY A 262 -34.91 17.55 16.75
N GLU A 263 -33.96 18.45 16.95
CA GLU A 263 -32.59 18.16 17.38
C GLU A 263 -32.51 17.26 18.63
N ASN A 264 -33.22 17.60 19.70
CA ASN A 264 -33.13 16.90 20.99
C ASN A 264 -33.59 15.43 20.89
N ASP A 265 -34.77 15.19 20.32
CA ASP A 265 -35.33 13.84 20.23
C ASP A 265 -34.54 12.98 19.24
N TYR A 266 -34.08 13.59 18.14
CA TYR A 266 -33.19 12.93 17.19
C TYR A 266 -31.91 12.45 17.89
N TRP A 267 -31.18 13.36 18.55
CA TRP A 267 -29.93 13.00 19.22
C TRP A 267 -30.15 12.03 20.38
N ASN A 268 -31.27 12.10 21.09
CA ASN A 268 -31.58 11.14 22.14
C ASN A 268 -31.69 9.70 21.57
N ILE A 269 -32.40 9.52 20.45
CA ILE A 269 -32.48 8.22 19.77
C ILE A 269 -31.10 7.76 19.29
N ILE A 270 -30.29 8.66 18.70
CA ILE A 270 -28.93 8.33 18.24
C ILE A 270 -28.05 7.88 19.41
N ASN A 271 -28.08 8.60 20.54
CA ASN A 271 -27.24 8.30 21.70
C ASN A 271 -27.62 6.96 22.33
N ILE A 272 -28.91 6.72 22.59
CA ILE A 272 -29.40 5.46 23.18
C ILE A 272 -28.99 4.26 22.34
N THR A 273 -29.21 4.35 21.03
CA THR A 273 -28.89 3.24 20.12
C THR A 273 -27.38 3.06 19.95
N SER A 274 -26.61 4.15 19.86
CA SER A 274 -25.16 4.08 19.75
C SER A 274 -24.53 3.46 20.99
N GLU A 275 -24.95 3.85 22.20
CA GLU A 275 -24.46 3.27 23.45
C GLU A 275 -24.73 1.76 23.52
N LYS A 276 -25.94 1.35 23.13
CA LYS A 276 -26.35 -0.07 23.16
C LYS A 276 -25.58 -0.95 22.18
N HIS A 277 -25.23 -0.41 21.02
CA HIS A 277 -24.50 -1.12 19.95
C HIS A 277 -23.00 -0.78 19.92
N THR A 278 -22.48 -0.19 21.01
CA THR A 278 -21.06 0.11 21.14
C THR A 278 -20.26 -1.18 21.27
N LEU A 279 -19.31 -1.39 20.36
CA LEU A 279 -18.41 -2.54 20.42
C LEU A 279 -17.43 -2.44 21.59
N ASP A 280 -17.18 -3.57 22.27
CA ASP A 280 -16.11 -3.71 23.25
C ASP A 280 -14.74 -3.41 22.64
N SER A 281 -13.78 -2.99 23.46
CA SER A 281 -12.40 -2.72 23.02
C SER A 281 -11.74 -3.93 22.34
N LYS A 282 -12.02 -5.14 22.84
CA LYS A 282 -11.53 -6.41 22.27
C LYS A 282 -12.02 -6.67 20.84
N ASP A 283 -13.14 -6.06 20.45
CA ASP A 283 -13.77 -6.20 19.13
C ASP A 283 -13.35 -5.07 18.16
N ARG A 284 -12.38 -4.25 18.56
CA ARG A 284 -11.83 -3.14 17.75
C ARG A 284 -10.40 -3.40 17.29
N LYS A 285 -9.97 -4.67 17.21
CA LYS A 285 -8.62 -5.05 16.79
C LYS A 285 -8.28 -4.51 15.40
N MET A 286 -7.07 -3.97 15.30
CA MET A 286 -6.51 -3.40 14.08
C MET A 286 -5.32 -4.24 13.62
N GLU A 287 -5.08 -4.21 12.32
CA GLU A 287 -3.95 -4.89 11.70
C GLU A 287 -3.35 -4.03 10.58
N GLY A 288 -2.06 -4.23 10.33
CA GLY A 288 -1.33 -3.72 9.19
C GLY A 288 -1.19 -4.80 8.14
N VAL A 289 -1.71 -4.55 6.94
CA VAL A 289 -1.68 -5.50 5.82
C VAL A 289 -1.13 -4.82 4.56
N LEU A 290 -0.65 -5.61 3.61
CA LEU A 290 -0.26 -5.09 2.30
C LEU A 290 -1.43 -4.37 1.63
N ASN A 291 -1.14 -3.21 1.06
CA ASN A 291 -2.06 -2.54 0.17
C ASN A 291 -2.06 -3.23 -1.20
N LYS A 292 -2.95 -4.21 -1.36
CA LYS A 292 -3.20 -4.91 -2.63
C LYS A 292 -4.23 -4.20 -3.52
N ASN A 293 -4.72 -3.00 -3.14
CA ASN A 293 -5.81 -2.27 -3.80
C ASN A 293 -7.11 -3.06 -3.99
N LEU A 294 -7.38 -4.05 -3.14
CA LEU A 294 -8.58 -4.90 -3.18
C LEU A 294 -9.70 -4.42 -2.24
N ILE A 295 -9.51 -3.29 -1.56
CA ILE A 295 -10.41 -2.73 -0.53
C ILE A 295 -11.15 -1.53 -1.09
#